data_AF-A0A4Q8AMR4-F1
#
_entry.id   AF-A0A4Q8AMR4-F1
#
_cell.length_a   1.000
_cell.length_b   1.000
_cell.length_c   1.000
_cell.angle_alpha   90.00
_cell.angle_beta   90.00
_cell.angle_gamma   90.00
#
_symmetry.space_group_name_H-M   'P 1'
#
loop_
_entity.id
_entity.type
_entity.pdbx_description
1 polymer ?
#
loop_
_entity_poly.entity_id
_entity_poly.type
_entity_poly.pdbx_seq_one_letter_code
_entity_poly.pdbx_strand_id
1 'polypeptide(L)'
;MRDRVGDETRWVVDPVTQEELAVPWHATAERAIDRAAKKRAGQLRSIRLFPEYCRTYPLWEDGGDNYTLAADDLGLSAELGEGLRAWLERWHEECLDSSDWSSEQARLDWLRDGAALCERLQFEVWEFAEVVREF
;
A
#
# COMPACT_ATOMS: atom_id res chain seq x y z
N MET A 1 -12.46 26.27 3.25
CA MET A 1 -11.43 26.26 4.31
C MET A 1 -11.68 24.99 5.11
N ARG A 2 -11.00 23.88 4.75
CA ARG A 2 -11.10 22.61 5.51
C ARG A 2 -9.94 22.61 6.48
N ASP A 3 -10.23 22.55 7.77
CA ASP A 3 -9.24 22.42 8.81
C ASP A 3 -8.42 21.13 8.59
N ARG A 4 -7.11 21.29 8.36
CA ARG A 4 -6.15 20.20 8.59
C ARG A 4 -6.09 20.01 10.10
N VAL A 5 -6.87 19.07 10.61
CA VAL A 5 -6.59 18.48 11.94
C VAL A 5 -5.18 17.90 11.84
N GLY A 6 -4.29 18.38 12.72
CA GLY A 6 -2.84 18.29 12.58
C GLY A 6 -2.32 16.86 12.40
N ASP A 7 -1.62 16.66 11.30
CA ASP A 7 -0.67 15.58 11.07
C ASP A 7 0.61 15.86 11.85
N GLU A 8 0.50 16.01 13.18
CA GLU A 8 1.68 16.13 14.03
C GLU A 8 2.29 14.73 14.15
N THR A 9 3.32 14.48 13.33
CA THR A 9 4.13 13.28 13.46
C THR A 9 4.70 13.22 14.87
N ARG A 10 4.20 12.26 15.65
CA ARG A 10 4.73 11.95 16.97
C ARG A 10 6.02 11.15 16.79
N TRP A 11 7.01 11.40 17.64
CA TRP A 11 8.25 10.64 17.65
C TRP A 11 8.38 9.83 18.94
N VAL A 12 9.04 8.67 18.86
CA VAL A 12 9.47 7.86 20.00
C VAL A 12 10.92 7.44 19.80
N VAL A 13 11.70 7.38 20.87
CA VAL A 13 13.05 6.79 20.84
C VAL A 13 12.93 5.29 21.09
N ASP A 14 13.42 4.47 20.17
CA ASP A 14 13.54 3.02 20.37
C ASP A 14 14.47 2.76 21.57
N PRO A 15 14.00 2.10 22.64
CA PRO A 15 14.79 1.92 23.86
C PRO A 15 16.01 1.01 23.64
N VAL A 16 16.01 0.19 22.59
CA VAL A 16 17.10 -0.74 22.26
C VAL A 16 18.11 -0.08 21.34
N THR A 17 17.67 0.51 20.23
CA THR A 17 18.58 1.07 19.21
C THR A 17 18.91 2.54 19.43
N GLN A 18 18.16 3.24 20.29
CA GLN A 18 18.24 4.69 20.51
C GLN A 18 17.92 5.52 19.24
N GLU A 19 17.27 4.90 18.25
CA GLU A 19 16.83 5.59 17.02
C GLU A 19 15.51 6.34 17.25
N GLU A 20 15.36 7.51 16.65
CA GLU A 20 14.09 8.23 16.61
C GLU A 20 13.17 7.62 15.55
N LEU A 21 12.02 7.13 15.98
CA LEU A 21 11.01 6.50 15.14
C LEU A 21 9.78 7.40 15.05
N ALA A 22 9.35 7.65 13.81
CA ALA A 22 8.05 8.26 13.56
C ALA A 22 6.95 7.30 13.98
N VAL A 23 6.00 7.80 14.77
CA VAL A 23 4.78 7.10 15.17
C VAL A 23 3.64 7.67 14.32
N PRO A 24 3.14 6.92 13.34
CA PRO A 24 1.96 7.34 12.59
C PRO A 24 0.79 7.62 13.53
N TRP A 25 -0.08 8.56 13.15
CA TRP A 25 -1.24 8.97 13.96
C TRP A 25 -2.17 7.79 14.35
N HIS A 26 -2.16 6.70 13.59
CA HIS A 26 -2.97 5.50 13.79
C HIS A 26 -2.26 4.39 14.58
N ALA A 27 -1.00 4.60 14.96
CA ALA A 27 -0.18 3.63 15.67
C ALA A 27 0.17 4.09 17.08
N THR A 28 0.47 3.14 17.96
CA THR A 28 1.06 3.43 19.26
C THR A 28 2.58 3.42 19.15
N ALA A 29 3.27 4.06 20.10
CA ALA A 29 4.73 4.02 20.21
C ALA A 29 5.26 2.57 20.29
N GLU A 30 4.56 1.72 21.06
CA GLU A 30 4.88 0.29 21.17
C GLU A 30 4.81 -0.42 19.82
N ARG A 31 3.74 -0.21 19.04
CA ARG A 31 3.59 -0.81 17.70
C ARG A 31 4.63 -0.29 16.72
N ALA A 32 5.05 0.98 16.83
CA ALA A 32 6.13 1.54 16.02
C ALA A 32 7.49 0.89 16.33
N ILE A 33 7.80 0.69 17.62
CA ILE A 33 9.01 0.00 18.05
C ILE A 33 8.99 -1.48 17.60
N ASP A 34 7.87 -2.17 17.79
CA ASP A 34 7.70 -3.57 17.36
C ASP A 34 7.87 -3.71 15.83
N ARG A 35 7.21 -2.85 15.05
CA ARG A 35 7.40 -2.82 13.59
C ARG A 35 8.85 -2.57 13.19
N ALA A 36 9.52 -1.62 13.83
CA ALA A 36 10.94 -1.34 13.54
C ALA A 36 11.82 -2.56 13.86
N ALA A 37 11.54 -3.28 14.95
CA ALA A 37 12.22 -4.53 15.26
C ALA A 37 11.99 -5.60 14.19
N LYS A 38 10.73 -5.82 13.76
CA LYS A 38 10.39 -6.73 12.65
C LYS A 38 11.09 -6.36 11.35
N LYS A 39 11.15 -5.06 11.02
CA LYS A 39 11.86 -4.56 9.84
C LYS A 39 13.34 -4.94 9.88
N ARG A 40 14.02 -4.66 11.00
CA ARG A 40 15.44 -5.01 11.17
C ARG A 40 15.70 -6.51 11.11
N ALA A 41 14.75 -7.32 11.58
CA ALA A 41 14.81 -8.77 11.52
C ALA A 41 14.45 -9.36 10.14
N GLY A 42 14.06 -8.54 9.15
CA GLY A 42 13.63 -9.01 7.84
C GLY A 42 12.28 -9.75 7.87
N GLN A 43 11.44 -9.47 8.87
CA GLN A 43 10.16 -10.16 9.10
C GLN A 43 8.96 -9.42 8.51
N LEU A 44 9.16 -8.22 7.94
CA LEU A 44 8.10 -7.54 7.21
C LEU A 44 7.95 -8.16 5.83
N ARG A 45 6.70 -8.40 5.45
CA ARG A 45 6.31 -8.80 4.10
C ARG A 45 6.54 -7.66 3.11
N SER A 46 6.81 -7.98 1.85
CA SER A 46 6.97 -6.99 0.77
C SER A 46 5.83 -7.14 -0.23
N ILE A 47 4.87 -6.21 -0.16
CA ILE A 47 3.66 -6.23 -1.00
C ILE A 47 3.88 -5.25 -2.15
N ARG A 48 3.95 -5.76 -3.38
CA ARG A 48 4.10 -4.94 -4.57
C ARG A 48 2.74 -4.65 -5.18
N LEU A 49 2.51 -3.41 -5.55
CA LEU A 49 1.27 -2.91 -6.14
C LEU A 49 1.54 -2.47 -7.59
N PHE A 50 1.03 -3.23 -8.55
CA PHE A 50 1.09 -2.90 -9.98
C PHE A 50 0.05 -3.71 -10.77
N PRO A 51 -0.42 -3.18 -11.91
CA PRO A 51 -1.36 -3.90 -12.75
C PRO A 51 -0.67 -4.99 -13.58
N GLU A 52 -1.35 -6.12 -13.78
CA GLU A 52 -0.94 -7.12 -14.75
C GLU A 52 -2.14 -7.75 -15.46
N TYR A 53 -1.88 -8.30 -16.63
CA TYR A 53 -2.86 -9.03 -17.42
C TYR A 53 -3.39 -10.27 -16.67
N CYS A 54 -4.67 -10.58 -16.87
CA CYS A 54 -5.36 -11.76 -16.30
C CYS A 54 -5.37 -11.83 -14.76
N ARG A 55 -5.24 -10.68 -14.07
CA ARG A 55 -5.30 -10.61 -12.61
C ARG A 55 -6.60 -9.99 -12.13
N THR A 56 -7.08 -10.45 -10.98
CA THR A 56 -8.24 -9.85 -10.30
C THR A 56 -7.83 -8.76 -9.32
N TYR A 57 -6.65 -8.89 -8.72
CA TYR A 57 -6.07 -7.92 -7.80
C TYR A 57 -4.66 -7.54 -8.28
N PRO A 58 -4.27 -6.26 -8.14
CA PRO A 58 -2.95 -5.76 -8.52
C PRO A 58 -1.89 -6.02 -7.43
N LEU A 59 -2.00 -7.12 -6.68
CA LEU A 59 -1.21 -7.39 -5.47
C LEU A 59 -0.29 -8.59 -5.64
N TRP A 60 0.97 -8.39 -5.26
CA TRP A 60 2.05 -9.35 -5.46
C TRP A 60 2.95 -9.42 -4.24
N GLU A 61 3.56 -10.57 -4.03
CA GLU A 61 4.54 -10.77 -2.97
C GLU A 61 5.67 -11.68 -3.43
N ASP A 62 6.90 -11.22 -3.23
CA ASP A 62 8.09 -12.04 -3.44
C ASP A 62 8.43 -12.79 -2.14
N GLY A 63 8.68 -14.10 -2.25
CA GLY A 63 9.16 -14.92 -1.12
C GLY A 63 8.09 -15.36 -0.11
N GLY A 64 6.81 -15.05 -0.35
CA GLY A 64 5.68 -15.59 0.41
C GLY A 64 5.19 -16.96 -0.10
N ASP A 65 4.20 -17.52 0.59
CA ASP A 65 3.56 -18.80 0.19
C ASP A 65 2.87 -18.69 -1.18
N ASN A 66 2.35 -17.50 -1.49
CA ASN A 66 1.68 -17.20 -2.76
C ASN A 66 2.35 -15.99 -3.42
N TYR A 67 2.79 -16.16 -4.67
CA TYR A 67 3.36 -15.06 -5.46
C TYR A 67 2.33 -13.96 -5.75
N THR A 68 1.06 -14.36 -5.84
CA THR A 68 -0.04 -13.46 -6.18
C THR A 68 -1.05 -13.43 -5.05
N LEU A 69 -1.55 -12.25 -4.71
CA LEU A 69 -2.41 -12.06 -3.55
C LEU A 69 -3.80 -11.56 -3.93
N ALA A 70 -4.79 -11.98 -3.15
CA ALA A 70 -6.10 -11.36 -3.06
C ALA A 70 -6.17 -10.42 -1.84
N ALA A 71 -7.23 -9.61 -1.77
CA ALA A 71 -7.48 -8.75 -0.61
C ALA A 71 -7.58 -9.56 0.71
N ASP A 72 -8.21 -10.74 0.66
CA ASP A 72 -8.43 -11.58 1.85
C ASP A 72 -7.12 -12.18 2.38
N ASP A 73 -6.12 -12.44 1.54
CA ASP A 73 -4.80 -12.96 1.95
C ASP A 73 -4.04 -11.96 2.84
N LEU A 74 -4.42 -10.68 2.79
CA LEU A 74 -3.85 -9.59 3.58
C LEU A 74 -4.81 -9.06 4.66
N GLY A 75 -6.04 -9.59 4.72
CA GLY A 75 -7.08 -9.09 5.62
C GLY A 75 -7.49 -7.64 5.33
N LEU A 76 -7.46 -7.22 4.06
CA LEU A 76 -7.87 -5.86 3.68
C LEU A 76 -9.36 -5.63 3.89
N SER A 77 -9.74 -4.38 4.09
CA SER A 77 -11.14 -3.97 4.10
C SER A 77 -11.81 -4.23 2.75
N ALA A 78 -13.11 -4.52 2.77
CA ALA A 78 -13.88 -4.74 1.55
C ALA A 78 -13.82 -3.53 0.61
N GLU A 79 -13.88 -2.31 1.16
CA GLU A 79 -13.77 -1.06 0.42
C GLU A 79 -12.43 -0.94 -0.33
N LEU A 80 -11.31 -1.20 0.34
CA LEU A 80 -10.00 -1.18 -0.31
C LEU A 80 -9.89 -2.30 -1.35
N GLY A 81 -10.37 -3.50 -1.04
CA GLY A 81 -10.41 -4.62 -1.97
C GLY A 81 -11.16 -4.27 -3.26
N GLU A 82 -12.37 -3.73 -3.15
CA GLU A 82 -13.17 -3.28 -4.30
C GLU A 82 -12.48 -2.17 -5.10
N GLY A 83 -11.90 -1.18 -4.41
CA GLY A 83 -11.16 -0.09 -5.05
C GLY A 83 -9.95 -0.57 -5.85
N LEU A 84 -9.17 -1.51 -5.31
CA LEU A 84 -8.02 -2.11 -6.01
C LEU A 84 -8.45 -2.88 -7.25
N ARG A 85 -9.56 -3.64 -7.19
CA ARG A 85 -10.08 -4.33 -8.38
C ARG A 85 -10.55 -3.34 -9.45
N ALA A 86 -11.32 -2.32 -9.06
CA ALA A 86 -11.84 -1.32 -9.99
C ALA A 86 -10.70 -0.54 -10.67
N TRP A 87 -9.64 -0.25 -9.94
CA TRP A 87 -8.45 0.41 -10.48
C TRP A 87 -7.69 -0.46 -11.50
N LEU A 88 -7.60 -1.78 -11.25
CA LEU A 88 -7.03 -2.73 -12.19
C LEU A 88 -7.91 -2.91 -13.43
N GLU A 89 -9.23 -3.04 -13.25
CA GLU A 89 -10.19 -3.17 -14.35
C GLU A 89 -10.07 -1.99 -15.33
N ARG A 90 -9.94 -0.76 -14.81
CA ARG A 90 -9.78 0.42 -15.66
C ARG A 90 -8.49 0.38 -16.48
N TRP A 91 -7.42 -0.21 -15.94
CA TRP A 91 -6.19 -0.44 -16.72
C TRP A 91 -6.40 -1.50 -17.82
N HIS A 92 -7.17 -2.57 -17.53
CA HIS A 92 -7.56 -3.55 -18.56
C HIS A 92 -8.39 -2.90 -19.67
N GLU A 93 -9.38 -2.09 -19.33
CA GLU A 93 -10.30 -1.47 -20.30
C GLU A 93 -9.62 -0.39 -21.17
N GLU A 94 -8.76 0.44 -20.58
CA GLU A 94 -8.28 1.65 -21.26
C GLU A 94 -6.85 1.58 -21.79
N CYS A 95 -6.02 0.65 -21.30
CA CYS A 95 -4.59 0.63 -21.59
C CYS A 95 -4.13 -0.70 -22.19
N LEU A 96 -4.63 -1.83 -21.70
CA LEU A 96 -4.17 -3.14 -22.14
C LEU A 96 -4.50 -3.44 -23.61
N ASP A 97 -5.74 -3.16 -24.05
CA ASP A 97 -6.20 -3.49 -25.40
C ASP A 97 -5.54 -2.62 -26.48
N SER A 98 -5.29 -1.35 -26.18
CA SER A 98 -4.66 -0.37 -27.07
C SER A 98 -3.15 -0.27 -26.91
N SER A 99 -2.58 -0.86 -25.84
CA SER A 99 -1.22 -0.58 -25.36
C SER A 99 -0.92 0.91 -25.11
N ASP A 100 -1.97 1.73 -24.98
CA ASP A 100 -1.89 3.17 -24.72
C ASP A 100 -3.18 3.66 -24.08
N TRP A 101 -3.11 4.73 -23.29
CA TRP A 101 -4.29 5.31 -22.64
C TRP A 101 -5.16 6.07 -23.63
N SER A 102 -6.47 6.11 -23.35
CA SER A 102 -7.45 6.90 -24.13
C SER A 102 -7.07 8.40 -24.23
N SER A 103 -6.40 8.92 -23.20
CA SER A 103 -5.78 10.24 -23.16
C SER A 103 -4.75 10.32 -22.04
N GLU A 104 -3.87 11.33 -22.10
CA GLU A 104 -2.94 11.61 -20.99
C GLU A 104 -3.68 11.95 -19.68
N GLN A 105 -4.83 12.61 -19.76
CA GLN A 105 -5.63 12.93 -18.56
C GLN A 105 -6.15 11.65 -17.89
N ALA A 106 -6.63 10.67 -18.68
CA ALA A 106 -7.09 9.37 -18.15
C ALA A 106 -5.96 8.62 -17.43
N ARG A 107 -4.75 8.64 -18.02
CA ARG A 107 -3.52 8.12 -17.39
C ARG A 107 -3.23 8.81 -16.06
N LEU A 108 -3.22 10.14 -16.03
CA LEU A 108 -2.93 10.92 -14.83
C LEU A 108 -3.97 10.69 -13.72
N ASP A 109 -5.24 10.60 -14.08
CA ASP A 109 -6.30 10.24 -13.14
C ASP A 109 -6.06 8.83 -12.57
N TRP A 110 -5.60 7.88 -13.40
CA TRP A 110 -5.34 6.51 -12.96
C TRP A 110 -4.16 6.43 -12.00
N LEU A 111 -3.09 7.17 -12.28
CA LEU A 111 -1.94 7.29 -11.40
C LEU A 111 -2.31 7.92 -10.06
N ARG A 112 -3.14 8.97 -10.06
CA ARG A 112 -3.63 9.60 -8.84
C ARG A 112 -4.45 8.64 -7.99
N ASP A 113 -5.39 7.92 -8.61
CA ASP A 113 -6.26 6.98 -7.90
C ASP A 113 -5.43 5.81 -7.33
N GLY A 114 -4.47 5.30 -8.09
CA GLY A 114 -3.53 4.28 -7.63
C GLY A 114 -2.66 4.74 -6.47
N ALA A 115 -2.19 6.00 -6.49
CA ALA A 115 -1.43 6.57 -5.38
C ALA A 115 -2.27 6.64 -4.09
N ALA A 116 -3.54 7.05 -4.18
CA ALA A 116 -4.44 7.08 -3.03
C ALA A 116 -4.74 5.66 -2.48
N LEU A 117 -4.91 4.67 -3.37
CA LEU A 117 -5.07 3.26 -2.98
C LEU A 117 -3.79 2.72 -2.32
N CYS A 118 -2.61 3.10 -2.82
CA CYS A 118 -1.33 2.71 -2.22
C CYS A 118 -1.18 3.26 -0.79
N GLU A 119 -1.52 4.53 -0.55
CA GLU A 119 -1.53 5.11 0.80
C GLU A 119 -2.49 4.37 1.74
N ARG A 120 -3.68 4.01 1.24
CA ARG A 120 -4.65 3.23 2.02
C ARG A 120 -4.18 1.81 2.29
N LEU A 121 -3.56 1.15 1.32
CA LEU A 121 -2.96 -0.17 1.49
C LEU A 121 -1.83 -0.13 2.51
N GLN A 122 -0.94 0.86 2.43
CA GLN A 122 0.12 1.08 3.41
C GLN A 122 -0.43 1.23 4.82
N PHE A 123 -1.53 1.97 4.98
CA PHE A 123 -2.20 2.11 6.27
C PHE A 123 -2.73 0.77 6.80
N GLU A 124 -3.47 0.01 5.98
CA GLU A 124 -4.13 -1.23 6.45
C GLU A 124 -3.11 -2.35 6.75
N VAL A 125 -2.00 -2.42 6.01
CA VAL A 125 -0.96 -3.45 6.20
C VAL A 125 0.24 -2.98 7.02
N TRP A 126 0.21 -1.75 7.54
CA TRP A 126 1.36 -1.10 8.19
C TRP A 126 1.97 -1.95 9.32
N GLU A 127 1.20 -2.80 9.99
CA GLU A 127 1.74 -3.58 11.10
C GLU A 127 2.72 -4.68 10.66
N PHE A 128 2.56 -5.22 9.45
CA PHE A 128 3.25 -6.46 9.06
C PHE A 128 3.90 -6.42 7.67
N ALA A 129 3.63 -5.40 6.86
CA ALA A 129 4.16 -5.30 5.50
C ALA A 129 4.77 -3.94 5.18
N GLU A 130 5.61 -3.90 4.16
CA GLU A 130 5.94 -2.70 3.38
C GLU A 130 5.26 -2.80 2.02
N VAL A 131 4.83 -1.66 1.48
CA VAL A 131 4.18 -1.60 0.17
C VAL A 131 5.11 -0.92 -0.83
N VAL A 132 5.35 -1.58 -1.96
CA VAL A 132 6.16 -1.07 -3.06
C VAL A 132 5.24 -0.69 -4.21
N ARG A 133 5.31 0.57 -4.64
CA ARG A 133 4.53 1.09 -5.77
C ARG A 133 5.34 0.97 -7.06
N GLU A 134 4.80 0.31 -8.09
CA GLU A 134 5.52 0.00 -9.34
C GLU A 134 4.75 0.38 -10.62
N PHE A 135 3.99 1.47 -10.59
CA PHE A 135 3.23 2.00 -11.73
C PHE A 135 3.43 3.51 -11.93
#